data_AF-A0A4P9YDM1-F1
#
_entry.id   AF-A0A4P9YDM1-F1
#
_cell.length_a   1.000
_cell.length_b   1.000
_cell.length_c   1.000
_cell.angle_alpha   90.00
_cell.angle_beta   90.00
_cell.angle_gamma   90.00
#
_symmetry.space_group_name_H-M   'P 1'
#
loop_
_entity.id
_entity.type
_entity.pdbx_description
1 polymer ?
#
loop_
_entity_poly.entity_id
_entity_poly.type
_entity_poly.pdbx_seq_one_letter_code
_entity_poly.pdbx_strand_id
1 'polypeptide(L)'
;PFTANDLQLEIAMLDPYYRLNLQKVGPGEFSSGIFKLPDTYGVFTFRLIYQRPFLSYLKYENQVVLRPYALNEYERFITSAFPYYCNIFSNLFGFTLL
;
A
#
# COMPACT_ATOMS: atom_id res chain seq x y z
N PRO A 1 0.87 -14.59 28.05
CA PRO A 1 0.66 -13.86 26.77
C PRO A 1 -0.57 -14.43 26.06
N PHE A 2 -1.44 -13.57 25.52
CA PHE A 2 -2.66 -14.02 24.84
C PHE A 2 -2.30 -14.79 23.56
N THR A 3 -2.99 -15.91 23.31
CA THR A 3 -2.75 -16.76 22.15
C THR A 3 -4.08 -16.99 21.46
N ALA A 4 -4.25 -16.36 20.29
CA ALA A 4 -5.44 -16.46 19.47
C ALA A 4 -5.02 -16.61 18.00
N ASN A 5 -5.78 -17.42 17.26
CA ASN A 5 -5.52 -17.72 15.86
C ASN A 5 -6.52 -17.01 14.92
N ASP A 6 -7.48 -16.28 15.49
CA ASP A 6 -8.64 -15.70 14.80
C ASP A 6 -8.64 -14.15 14.84
N LEU A 7 -7.48 -13.55 15.06
CA LEU A 7 -7.30 -12.11 15.01
C LEU A 7 -7.35 -11.62 13.55
N GLN A 8 -8.11 -10.55 13.31
CA GLN A 8 -8.28 -9.97 11.99
C GLN A 8 -7.96 -8.49 11.99
N LEU A 9 -7.20 -8.06 11.00
CA LEU A 9 -6.93 -6.67 10.67
C LEU A 9 -7.80 -6.26 9.50
N GLU A 10 -8.60 -5.23 9.69
CA GLU A 10 -9.39 -4.61 8.64
C GLU A 10 -8.72 -3.30 8.20
N ILE A 11 -8.65 -3.09 6.88
CA ILE A 11 -8.17 -1.85 6.29
C ILE A 11 -9.37 -1.20 5.60
N ALA A 12 -9.83 -0.08 6.14
CA ALA A 12 -11.08 0.56 5.71
C ALA A 12 -10.92 2.06 5.51
N MET A 13 -11.72 2.62 4.61
CA MET A 13 -12.01 4.07 4.57
C MET A 13 -13.41 4.28 5.13
N LEU A 14 -14.41 4.27 4.24
CA LEU A 14 -15.84 4.14 4.58
C LEU A 14 -16.19 2.66 4.77
N ASP A 15 -15.87 1.85 3.75
CA ASP A 15 -16.06 0.40 3.74
C ASP A 15 -14.71 -0.33 3.80
N PRO A 16 -14.68 -1.59 4.28
CA PRO A 16 -13.46 -2.38 4.38
C PRO A 16 -13.00 -2.85 2.99
N TYR A 17 -11.77 -2.49 2.61
CA TYR A 17 -11.13 -2.95 1.37
C TYR A 17 -10.50 -4.33 1.55
N TYR A 18 -9.79 -4.54 2.65
CA TYR A 18 -9.11 -5.79 2.96
C TYR A 18 -9.41 -6.26 4.37
N ARG A 19 -9.52 -7.58 4.51
CA ARG A 19 -9.55 -8.29 5.79
C ARG A 19 -8.44 -9.31 5.79
N LEU A 20 -7.48 -9.13 6.69
CA LEU A 20 -6.29 -9.97 6.79
C LEU A 20 -6.29 -10.69 8.13
N ASN A 21 -6.05 -12.01 8.12
CA ASN A 21 -5.86 -12.76 9.35
C ASN A 21 -4.44 -12.51 9.88
N LEU A 22 -4.32 -12.15 11.15
CA LEU A 22 -3.05 -11.94 11.83
C LEU A 22 -2.50 -13.27 12.33
N GLN A 23 -1.23 -13.53 12.04
CA GLN A 23 -0.51 -14.70 12.52
C GLN A 23 0.42 -14.31 13.66
N LYS A 24 0.58 -15.21 14.63
CA LYS A 24 1.49 -15.02 15.76
C LYS A 24 2.92 -15.17 15.27
N VAL A 25 3.73 -14.13 15.43
CA VAL A 25 5.16 -14.13 15.07
C VAL A 25 6.03 -14.35 16.30
N GLY A 26 5.60 -13.81 17.45
CA GLY A 26 6.36 -13.86 18.70
C GLY A 26 5.47 -13.85 19.94
N PRO A 27 6.06 -13.77 21.14
CA PRO A 27 5.31 -13.70 22.39
C PRO A 27 4.56 -12.36 22.49
N GLY A 28 3.27 -12.35 22.13
CA GLY A 28 2.42 -11.16 22.17
C GLY A 28 2.46 -10.29 20.91
N GLU A 29 3.22 -10.69 19.90
CA GLU A 29 3.33 -10.00 18.61
C GLU A 29 2.58 -10.77 17.52
N PHE A 30 1.71 -10.05 16.82
CA PHE A 30 0.91 -10.56 15.72
C PHE A 30 1.15 -9.71 14.48
N SER A 31 1.33 -10.36 13.32
CA SER A 31 1.56 -9.70 12.04
C SER A 31 0.78 -10.39 10.94
N SER A 32 0.28 -9.62 9.96
CA SER A 32 -0.34 -10.13 8.73
C SER A 32 0.68 -10.49 7.65
N GLY A 33 1.98 -10.27 7.90
CA GLY A 33 3.02 -10.31 6.88
C GLY A 33 3.00 -9.07 5.97
N ILE A 34 3.62 -9.17 4.80
CA ILE A 34 3.72 -8.09 3.82
C ILE A 34 2.50 -8.13 2.91
N PHE A 35 1.73 -7.05 2.87
CA PHE A 35 0.59 -6.90 1.97
C PHE A 35 0.74 -5.64 1.12
N LYS A 36 0.09 -5.63 -0.05
CA LYS A 36 0.03 -4.44 -0.91
C LYS A 36 -1.16 -3.58 -0.50
N LEU A 37 -0.93 -2.26 -0.51
CA LEU A 37 -1.96 -1.26 -0.28
C LEU A 37 -2.91 -1.20 -1.49
N PRO A 38 -4.16 -0.74 -1.30
CA PRO A 38 -5.09 -0.54 -2.40
C PRO A 38 -4.63 0.61 -3.32
N ASP A 39 -5.05 0.56 -4.59
CA ASP A 39 -4.66 1.54 -5.62
C ASP A 39 -5.32 2.93 -5.43
N THR A 40 -6.26 3.05 -4.49
CA THR A 40 -6.95 4.31 -4.16
C THR A 40 -6.20 5.10 -3.09
N TYR A 41 -5.99 6.40 -3.34
CA TYR A 41 -5.40 7.31 -2.36
C TYR A 41 -6.43 7.87 -1.38
N GLY A 42 -5.96 8.32 -0.22
CA GLY A 42 -6.77 8.98 0.80
C GLY A 42 -6.44 8.47 2.21
N VAL A 43 -7.39 8.61 3.13
CA VAL A 43 -7.15 8.32 4.54
C VAL A 43 -7.78 6.99 4.94
N PHE A 44 -6.94 6.02 5.25
CA PHE A 44 -7.34 4.68 5.67
C PHE A 44 -7.25 4.56 7.19
N THR A 45 -8.10 3.71 7.74
CA THR A 45 -8.05 3.31 9.14
C THR A 45 -7.76 1.81 9.20
N PHE A 46 -6.69 1.46 9.89
CA PHE A 46 -6.36 0.10 10.26
C PHE A 46 -7.09 -0.23 11.54
N ARG A 47 -8.07 -1.13 11.46
CA ARG A 47 -9.00 -1.45 12.52
C ARG A 47 -8.79 -2.90 12.94
N LEU A 48 -8.60 -3.11 14.24
CA LEU A 48 -8.54 -4.42 14.85
C LEU A 48 -9.63 -4.46 15.91
N ILE A 49 -10.68 -5.22 15.63
CA ILE A 49 -11.81 -5.42 16.52
C ILE A 49 -11.83 -6.89 16.92
N TYR A 50 -11.62 -7.15 18.21
CA TYR A 50 -11.71 -8.48 18.78
C TYR A 50 -12.86 -8.55 19.78
N GLN A 51 -13.96 -9.16 19.33
CA GLN A 51 -15.16 -9.38 20.13
C GLN A 51 -15.48 -10.87 20.17
N ARG A 52 -15.38 -11.44 21.36
CA ARG A 52 -15.69 -12.85 21.64
C ARG A 52 -16.49 -12.96 22.94
N PRO A 53 -17.46 -13.88 23.03
CA PRO A 53 -18.18 -14.13 24.28
C PRO A 53 -17.18 -14.45 25.41
N PHE A 54 -17.44 -13.92 26.61
CA PHE A 54 -16.62 -14.15 27.82
C PHE A 54 -15.19 -13.61 27.77
N LEU A 55 -14.85 -12.78 26.77
CA LEU A 55 -13.58 -12.05 26.69
C LEU A 55 -13.85 -10.54 26.70
N SER A 56 -12.85 -9.77 27.14
CA SER A 56 -12.93 -8.31 27.08
C SER A 56 -12.95 -7.85 25.63
N TYR A 57 -13.78 -6.83 25.36
CA TYR A 57 -13.83 -6.20 24.06
C TYR A 57 -12.54 -5.41 23.81
N LEU A 58 -11.84 -5.72 22.72
CA LEU A 58 -10.65 -5.00 22.30
C LEU A 58 -10.93 -4.31 20.97
N LYS A 59 -10.74 -3.00 20.94
CA LYS A 59 -10.85 -2.17 19.76
C LYS A 59 -9.60 -1.31 19.64
N TYR A 60 -8.91 -1.45 18.53
CA TYR A 60 -7.75 -0.62 18.19
C TYR A 60 -7.93 -0.08 16.78
N GLU A 61 -7.77 1.23 16.61
CA GLU A 61 -7.90 1.91 15.33
C GLU A 61 -6.71 2.85 15.16
N ASN A 62 -6.02 2.74 14.02
CA ASN A 62 -4.91 3.62 13.66
C ASN A 62 -5.15 4.22 12.28
N GLN A 63 -5.03 5.54 12.15
CA GLN A 63 -5.32 6.26 10.92
C GLN A 63 -4.03 6.51 10.14
N VAL A 64 -4.01 6.08 8.88
CA VAL A 64 -2.86 6.15 7.98
C VAL A 64 -3.27 6.84 6.69
N VAL A 65 -2.44 7.77 6.22
CA VAL A 65 -2.69 8.48 4.97
C VAL A 65 -1.92 7.83 3.84
N LEU A 66 -2.61 7.44 2.77
CA LEU A 66 -2.02 6.99 1.52
C LEU A 66 -1.96 8.15 0.54
N ARG A 67 -0.74 8.53 0.19
CA ARG A 67 -0.47 9.59 -0.79
C ARG A 67 -0.38 9.01 -2.21
N PRO A 68 -0.82 9.76 -3.23
CA PRO A 68 -0.53 9.41 -4.62
C PRO A 68 0.96 9.56 -4.93
N TYR A 69 1.39 8.97 -6.05
CA TYR A 69 2.77 9.10 -6.54
C TYR A 69 3.12 10.55 -6.86
N ALA A 70 4.31 10.97 -6.42
CA ALA A 70 4.88 12.24 -6.83
C ALA A 70 5.38 12.17 -8.27
N LEU A 71 5.49 13.34 -8.93
CA LEU A 71 5.95 13.42 -10.32
C LEU A 71 7.34 12.79 -10.55
N ASN A 72 8.20 12.84 -9.55
CA ASN A 72 9.56 12.30 -9.63
C ASN A 72 9.65 10.79 -9.33
N GLU A 73 8.54 10.16 -8.92
CA GLU A 73 8.47 8.73 -8.59
C GLU A 73 8.01 7.89 -9.79
N TYR A 74 7.58 8.52 -10.89
CA TYR A 74 7.25 7.80 -12.12
C TYR A 74 8.52 7.26 -12.81
N GLU A 75 8.36 6.12 -13.46
CA GLU A 75 9.44 5.49 -14.23
C GLU A 75 9.91 6.41 -15.37
N ARG A 76 11.23 6.56 -15.50
CA ARG A 76 11.87 7.33 -16.57
C ARG A 76 12.59 6.38 -17.52
N PHE A 77 12.70 6.77 -18.78
CA PHE A 77 13.39 6.00 -19.82
C PHE A 77 12.74 4.62 -20.08
N ILE A 78 11.43 4.62 -20.29
CA ILE A 78 10.70 3.42 -20.68
C ILE A 78 11.14 2.96 -22.07
N THR A 79 11.31 1.64 -22.24
CA THR A 79 11.83 1.06 -23.48
C THR A 79 10.93 1.32 -24.69
N SER A 80 9.61 1.39 -24.47
CA SER A 80 8.63 1.72 -25.49
C SER A 80 8.75 3.16 -26.02
N ALA A 81 9.37 4.06 -25.26
CA ALA A 81 9.52 5.47 -25.65
C ALA A 81 10.84 5.78 -26.36
N PHE A 82 11.74 4.81 -26.55
CA PHE A 82 13.01 5.01 -27.27
C PHE A 82 12.86 5.67 -28.65
N PRO A 83 11.87 5.31 -29.50
CA PRO A 83 11.69 5.96 -30.79
C PRO A 83 11.50 7.48 -30.69
N TYR A 84 10.79 7.96 -29.65
CA TYR A 84 10.57 9.39 -29.43
C TYR A 84 11.84 10.11 -28.95
N TYR A 85 12.61 9.48 -28.06
CA TYR A 85 13.89 10.03 -27.61
C TYR A 85 14.86 10.18 -28.78
N CYS A 86 15.00 9.14 -29.62
CA CYS A 86 15.84 9.16 -30.81
C CYS A 86 15.42 10.26 -31.81
N ASN A 87 14.13 10.44 -32.04
CA ASN A 87 13.61 11.45 -32.96
C ASN A 87 14.04 12.88 -32.54
N ILE A 88 13.94 13.21 -31.26
CA ILE A 88 14.36 14.53 -30.75
C ILE A 88 15.85 14.76 -31.01
N PHE A 89 16.70 13.77 -30.75
CA PHE A 89 18.13 13.86 -31.04
C PHE A 89 18.42 13.97 -32.54
N SER A 90 17.68 13.24 -33.37
CA SER A 90 17.79 13.32 -34.83
C SER A 90 17.46 14.72 -35.35
N ASN A 91 16.40 15.35 -34.84
CA ASN A 91 16.01 16.70 -35.25
C ASN A 91 17.01 17.75 -34.76
N LEU A 92 17.49 17.62 -33.52
CA LEU A 92 18.51 18.54 -33.00
C LEU A 92 19.79 18.46 -33.83
N PHE A 93 20.24 17.23 -34.15
CA PHE A 93 21.40 17.02 -35.00
C PHE A 93 21.21 17.64 -36.39
N GLY A 94 20.07 17.38 -37.02
CA GLY A 94 19.71 17.97 -38.32
C GLY A 94 19.74 19.49 -38.29
N PHE A 95 19.13 20.12 -37.28
CA PHE A 95 19.10 21.58 -37.14
C PHE A 95 20.47 22.20 -36.86
N THR A 96 21.34 21.51 -36.12
CA THR A 96 22.67 22.07 -35.77
C THR A 96 23.72 21.87 -36.86
N LEU A 97 23.59 20.80 -37.65
CA LEU A 97 24.59 20.42 -38.66
C LEU A 97 24.25 20.98 -40.05
N LEU A 98 22.97 21.20 -40.34
CA LEU A 98 22.46 21.75 -41.60
C LEU A 98 22.07 23.21 -41.40
#